data_AF-A0A8X6RL98-F1
#
_entry.id   AF-A0A8X6RL98-F1
#
_cell.length_a   1.000
_cell.length_b   1.000
_cell.length_c   1.000
_cell.angle_alpha   90.00
_cell.angle_beta   90.00
_cell.angle_gamma   90.00
#
_symmetry.space_group_name_H-M   'P 1'
#
loop_
_entity.id
_entity.type
_entity.pdbx_description
1 polymer ?
#
loop_
_entity_poly.entity_id
_entity_poly.type
_entity_poly.pdbx_seq_one_letter_code
_entity_poly.pdbx_strand_id
1 'polypeptide(L)'
;MSAAYIHRQITEVYGKETMSGSKVRKWVRKFKNGRTNVYDVERSDRPSVITADLRQGVETKILENKRFTITTLSLEFPDLSRWVVYKIVTKDLNFKKLCSRWIPRLITAEDKEKRFSISLSLSLSLDFLIH
;
A
#
# COMPACT_ATOMS: atom_id res chain seq x y z
N MET A 1 14.02 -12.58 42.36
CA MET A 1 13.96 -11.10 42.47
C MET A 1 12.50 -10.63 42.49
N SER A 2 12.08 -9.87 43.50
CA SER A 2 10.68 -9.42 43.66
C SER A 2 10.44 -8.07 42.98
N ALA A 3 9.24 -7.87 42.42
CA ALA A 3 8.86 -6.60 41.78
C ALA A 3 8.88 -5.41 42.75
N ALA A 4 8.61 -5.63 44.04
CA ALA A 4 8.66 -4.59 45.06
C ALA A 4 10.09 -4.10 45.31
N TYR A 5 11.06 -5.04 45.34
CA TYR A 5 12.47 -4.72 45.46
C TYR A 5 12.96 -3.89 44.26
N ILE A 6 12.62 -4.31 43.05
CA ILE A 6 12.98 -3.60 41.81
C ILE A 6 12.39 -2.19 41.79
N HIS A 7 11.11 -2.03 42.18
CA HIS A 7 10.47 -0.72 42.24
C HIS A 7 11.17 0.22 43.23
N ARG A 8 11.52 -0.28 44.44
CA ARG A 8 12.24 0.52 45.45
C ARG A 8 13.57 1.05 44.90
N GLN A 9 14.36 0.18 44.27
CA GLN A 9 15.67 0.55 43.71
C GLN A 9 15.56 1.57 42.57
N ILE A 10 14.57 1.40 41.69
CA ILE A 10 14.33 2.35 40.60
C ILE A 10 13.90 3.72 41.17
N THR A 11 13.02 3.74 42.17
CA THR A 11 12.56 4.98 42.82
C THR A 11 13.68 5.68 43.60
N GLU A 12 14.58 4.94 44.24
CA GLU A 12 15.75 5.50 44.94
C GLU A 12 16.72 6.21 43.98
N VAL A 13 16.97 5.65 42.80
CA VAL A 13 17.92 6.21 41.82
C VAL A 13 17.30 7.34 40.99
N TYR A 14 16.05 7.19 40.55
CA TYR A 14 15.43 8.08 39.55
C TYR A 14 14.30 8.94 40.12
N GLY A 15 13.98 8.83 41.42
CA GLY A 15 12.99 9.66 42.11
C GLY A 15 11.54 9.20 41.95
N LYS A 16 10.60 10.07 42.36
CA LYS A 16 9.16 9.75 42.45
C LYS A 16 8.44 9.68 41.11
N GLU A 17 8.97 10.31 40.05
CA GLU A 17 8.40 10.29 38.68
C GLU A 17 8.69 8.98 37.92
N THR A 18 9.05 7.92 38.66
CA THR A 18 9.39 6.62 38.10
C THR A 18 8.16 5.78 37.77
N MET A 19 8.38 4.67 37.06
CA MET A 19 7.30 3.75 36.72
C MET A 19 6.61 3.21 37.98
N SER A 20 5.28 3.27 38.02
CA SER A 20 4.53 2.77 39.17
C SER A 20 4.77 1.28 39.44
N GLY A 21 4.64 0.84 40.69
CA GLY A 21 4.84 -0.56 41.08
C GLY A 21 4.00 -1.56 40.26
N SER A 22 2.82 -1.15 39.78
CA SER A 22 2.00 -1.96 38.87
C SER A 22 2.66 -2.16 37.50
N LYS A 23 3.31 -1.13 36.95
CA LYS A 23 4.08 -1.23 35.70
C LYS A 23 5.31 -2.14 35.88
N VAL A 24 6.02 -2.01 37.00
CA VAL A 24 7.15 -2.90 37.35
C VAL A 24 6.69 -4.35 37.43
N ARG A 25 5.59 -4.64 38.14
CA ARG A 25 5.01 -5.99 38.20
C ARG A 25 4.67 -6.55 36.82
N LYS A 26 4.09 -5.73 35.94
CA LYS A 26 3.77 -6.13 34.56
C LYS A 26 5.02 -6.50 33.78
N TRP A 27 6.09 -5.72 33.88
CA TRP A 27 7.37 -6.00 33.24
C TRP A 27 8.06 -7.24 33.81
N VAL A 28 8.09 -7.41 35.13
CA VAL A 28 8.63 -8.62 35.78
C VAL A 28 7.92 -9.88 35.27
N ARG A 29 6.58 -9.84 35.10
CA ARG A 29 5.84 -10.96 34.51
C ARG A 29 6.22 -11.19 33.04
N LYS A 30 6.34 -10.14 32.23
CA LYS A 30 6.76 -10.26 30.82
C LYS A 30 8.13 -10.91 30.68
N PHE A 31 9.11 -10.48 31.49
CA PHE A 31 10.46 -11.05 31.47
C PHE A 31 10.47 -12.52 31.93
N LYS A 32 9.71 -12.86 32.99
CA LYS A 32 9.52 -14.25 33.42
C LYS A 32 8.91 -15.13 32.35
N ASN A 33 8.04 -14.57 31.51
CA ASN A 33 7.41 -15.25 30.38
C ASN A 33 8.30 -15.27 29.12
N GLY A 34 9.60 -15.00 29.23
CA GLY A 34 10.56 -15.13 28.13
C GLY A 34 10.67 -13.92 27.20
N ARG A 35 9.97 -12.81 27.45
CA ARG A 35 10.17 -11.58 26.67
C ARG A 35 11.54 -10.99 26.97
N THR A 36 12.40 -10.84 25.98
CA THR A 36 13.73 -10.19 26.11
C THR A 36 13.75 -8.74 25.60
N ASN A 37 12.77 -8.36 24.78
CA ASN A 37 12.66 -7.03 24.18
C ASN A 37 11.97 -6.01 25.11
N VAL A 38 12.57 -4.83 25.27
CA VAL A 38 12.07 -3.67 26.04
C VAL A 38 11.23 -2.67 25.22
N TYR A 39 11.29 -2.72 23.89
CA TYR A 39 10.46 -1.90 23.01
C TYR A 39 8.98 -2.29 23.12
N ASP A 40 8.09 -1.32 22.93
CA ASP A 40 6.66 -1.59 22.84
C ASP A 40 6.37 -2.53 21.66
N VAL A 41 5.36 -3.38 21.83
CA VAL A 41 4.85 -4.16 20.68
C VAL A 41 4.18 -3.17 19.74
N GLU A 42 4.32 -3.39 18.44
CA GLU A 42 3.59 -2.66 17.42
C GLU A 42 2.12 -2.56 17.84
N ARG A 43 1.64 -1.32 17.95
CA ARG A 43 0.25 -1.09 18.31
C ARG A 43 -0.57 -1.54 17.12
N SER A 44 -1.60 -2.34 17.37
CA SER A 44 -2.61 -2.59 16.35
C SER A 44 -3.20 -1.24 15.95
N ASP A 45 -2.94 -0.82 14.72
CA ASP A 45 -3.56 0.38 14.17
C ASP A 45 -5.08 0.22 14.18
N ARG A 46 -5.78 1.36 14.13
CA ARG A 46 -7.23 1.35 13.99
C ARG A 46 -7.58 0.54 12.74
N PRO A 47 -8.44 -0.49 12.83
CA PRO A 47 -8.83 -1.26 11.66
C PRO A 47 -9.35 -0.28 10.61
N SER A 48 -8.78 -0.37 9.41
CA SER A 48 -9.23 0.44 8.29
C SER A 48 -10.70 0.14 8.06
N VAL A 49 -11.52 1.19 7.90
CA VAL A 49 -12.94 1.05 7.53
C VAL A 49 -13.08 0.36 6.16
N ILE A 50 -12.00 0.33 5.38
CA ILE A 50 -11.93 -0.29 4.06
C ILE A 50 -11.67 -1.80 4.23
N THR A 51 -12.72 -2.60 4.08
CA THR A 51 -12.63 -4.06 4.01
C THR A 51 -11.87 -4.51 2.75
N ALA A 52 -11.24 -5.69 2.83
CA ALA A 52 -10.54 -6.29 1.68
C ALA A 52 -11.45 -6.42 0.44
N ASP A 53 -12.72 -6.78 0.65
CA ASP A 53 -13.70 -6.95 -0.44
C ASP A 53 -13.98 -5.66 -1.19
N LEU A 54 -14.09 -4.53 -0.47
CA LEU A 54 -14.30 -3.21 -1.07
C LEU A 54 -13.07 -2.79 -1.89
N ARG A 55 -11.87 -3.05 -1.37
CA ARG A 55 -10.62 -2.78 -2.10
C ARG A 55 -10.55 -3.62 -3.38
N GLN A 56 -10.91 -4.89 -3.32
CA GLN A 56 -10.92 -5.78 -4.48
C GLN A 56 -11.96 -5.35 -5.52
N GLY A 57 -13.16 -4.97 -5.08
CA GLY A 57 -14.20 -4.46 -5.96
C GLY A 57 -13.78 -3.19 -6.70
N VAL A 58 -13.14 -2.25 -5.99
CA VAL A 58 -12.56 -1.04 -6.59
C VAL A 58 -11.50 -1.40 -7.63
N GLU A 59 -10.60 -2.34 -7.34
CA GLU A 59 -9.57 -2.78 -8.28
C GLU A 59 -10.18 -3.42 -9.54
N THR A 60 -11.12 -4.34 -9.38
CA THR A 60 -11.80 -4.99 -10.51
C THR A 60 -12.43 -3.95 -11.44
N LYS A 61 -13.08 -2.92 -10.87
CA LYS A 61 -13.70 -1.87 -11.67
C LYS A 61 -12.71 -1.03 -12.47
N ILE A 62 -11.55 -0.75 -11.88
CA ILE A 62 -10.45 -0.04 -12.56
C ILE A 62 -9.91 -0.87 -13.72
N LEU A 63 -9.82 -2.19 -13.55
CA LEU A 63 -9.31 -3.09 -14.59
C LEU A 63 -10.30 -3.27 -15.75
N GLU A 64 -11.61 -3.27 -15.47
CA GLU A 64 -12.67 -3.26 -16.50
C GLU A 64 -12.60 -2.01 -17.37
N ASN A 65 -12.46 -0.83 -16.77
CA ASN A 65 -12.33 0.42 -17.50
C ASN A 65 -11.22 1.29 -16.92
N LYS A 66 -10.04 1.20 -17.54
CA LYS A 66 -8.86 2.00 -17.18
C LYS A 66 -9.04 3.50 -17.43
N ARG A 67 -10.09 3.92 -18.15
CA ARG A 67 -10.44 5.33 -18.39
C ARG A 67 -11.62 5.73 -17.51
N PHE A 68 -11.34 5.93 -16.23
CA PHE A 68 -12.32 6.32 -15.22
C PHE A 68 -11.95 7.67 -14.57
N THR A 69 -12.92 8.25 -13.87
CA THR A 69 -12.68 9.38 -12.96
C THR A 69 -12.96 8.93 -11.52
N ILE A 70 -12.36 9.60 -10.53
CA ILE A 70 -12.68 9.33 -9.12
C ILE A 70 -14.17 9.60 -8.83
N THR A 71 -14.80 10.55 -9.54
CA THR A 71 -16.25 10.80 -9.42
C THR A 71 -17.05 9.58 -9.83
N THR A 72 -16.78 9.04 -11.02
CA THR A 72 -17.54 7.91 -11.58
C THR A 72 -17.37 6.69 -10.70
N LEU A 73 -16.14 6.43 -10.25
CA LEU A 73 -15.87 5.32 -9.32
C LEU A 73 -16.61 5.51 -7.98
N SER A 74 -16.67 6.73 -7.45
CA SER A 74 -17.40 7.01 -6.20
C SER A 74 -18.90 6.83 -6.30
N LEU A 75 -19.49 6.95 -7.50
CA LEU A 75 -20.92 6.69 -7.71
C LEU A 75 -21.24 5.19 -7.67
N GLU A 76 -20.28 4.36 -8.05
CA GLU A 76 -20.42 2.89 -8.03
C GLU A 76 -20.21 2.30 -6.63
N PHE A 77 -19.51 3.01 -5.76
CA PHE A 77 -19.27 2.64 -4.37
C PHE A 77 -19.86 3.72 -3.43
N PRO A 78 -21.19 3.80 -3.27
CA PRO A 78 -21.84 4.85 -2.49
C PRO A 78 -21.49 4.79 -0.99
N ASP A 79 -21.10 3.61 -0.49
CA ASP A 79 -20.66 3.42 0.89
C ASP A 79 -19.30 4.09 1.18
N LEU A 80 -18.56 4.45 0.13
CA LEU A 80 -17.25 5.08 0.21
C LEU A 80 -17.36 6.56 -0.15
N SER A 81 -16.79 7.41 0.69
CA SER A 81 -16.63 8.81 0.31
C SER A 81 -15.62 8.94 -0.84
N ARG A 82 -15.78 9.97 -1.65
CA ARG A 82 -14.89 10.29 -2.77
C ARG A 82 -13.39 10.30 -2.38
N TRP A 83 -13.09 10.81 -1.17
CA TRP A 83 -11.72 10.84 -0.67
C TRP A 83 -11.20 9.42 -0.36
N VAL A 84 -12.04 8.57 0.22
CA VAL A 84 -11.66 7.18 0.56
C VAL A 84 -11.36 6.42 -0.73
N VAL A 85 -12.21 6.56 -1.74
CA VAL A 85 -11.96 6.00 -3.07
C VAL A 85 -10.62 6.50 -3.65
N TYR A 86 -10.35 7.80 -3.58
CA TYR A 86 -9.07 8.35 -4.02
C TYR A 86 -7.87 7.75 -3.26
N LYS A 87 -7.97 7.58 -1.95
CA LYS A 87 -6.92 6.94 -1.13
C LYS A 87 -6.72 5.49 -1.55
N ILE A 88 -7.78 4.71 -1.73
CA ILE A 88 -7.69 3.31 -2.16
C ILE A 88 -6.94 3.22 -3.49
N VAL A 89 -7.36 4.02 -4.49
CA VAL A 89 -6.76 4.01 -5.83
C VAL A 89 -5.26 4.37 -5.77
N THR A 90 -4.89 5.44 -5.05
CA THR A 90 -3.55 6.02 -5.13
C THR A 90 -2.56 5.50 -4.08
N LYS A 91 -3.03 5.20 -2.86
CA LYS A 91 -2.17 4.77 -1.74
C LYS A 91 -2.19 3.26 -1.59
N ASP A 92 -3.36 2.65 -1.63
CA ASP A 92 -3.49 1.23 -1.32
C ASP A 92 -3.23 0.36 -2.56
N LEU A 93 -3.75 0.74 -3.72
CA LEU A 93 -3.55 0.05 -5.00
C LEU A 93 -2.41 0.66 -5.84
N ASN A 94 -1.90 1.83 -5.47
CA ASN A 94 -0.79 2.52 -6.12
C ASN A 94 -1.00 2.79 -7.63
N PHE A 95 -2.24 2.96 -8.07
CA PHE A 95 -2.54 3.42 -9.44
C PHE A 95 -2.17 4.89 -9.61
N LYS A 96 -1.66 5.20 -10.80
CA LYS A 96 -1.24 6.56 -11.18
C LYS A 96 -2.04 7.02 -12.39
N LYS A 97 -2.44 8.28 -12.39
CA LYS A 97 -3.06 8.91 -13.56
C LYS A 97 -2.00 9.12 -14.64
N LEU A 98 -2.23 8.58 -15.83
CA LEU A 98 -1.42 8.83 -17.01
C LEU A 98 -2.24 9.60 -18.04
N CYS A 99 -1.59 10.51 -18.76
CA CYS A 99 -2.20 11.17 -19.91
C CYS A 99 -2.08 10.27 -21.14
N SER A 100 -3.15 10.13 -21.91
CA SER A 100 -3.08 9.44 -23.20
C SER A 100 -2.17 10.21 -24.15
N ARG A 101 -1.35 9.50 -24.93
CA ARG A 101 -0.54 10.11 -25.99
C ARG A 101 -1.44 10.48 -27.16
N TRP A 102 -1.18 11.64 -27.75
CA TRP A 102 -1.89 12.05 -28.97
C TRP A 102 -1.46 11.19 -30.15
N ILE A 103 -2.43 10.75 -30.95
CA ILE A 103 -2.20 9.96 -32.16
C ILE A 103 -2.75 10.76 -33.35
N PRO A 104 -1.93 11.09 -34.37
CA PRO A 104 -2.31 12.01 -35.44
C PRO A 104 -3.54 11.62 -36.26
N ARG A 105 -3.76 10.31 -36.42
CA ARG A 105 -4.90 9.77 -37.15
C ARG A 105 -5.30 8.43 -36.57
N LEU A 106 -6.57 8.06 -36.74
CA LEU A 106 -7.03 6.72 -36.41
C LEU A 106 -6.31 5.70 -37.31
N ILE A 107 -5.69 4.70 -36.71
CA ILE A 107 -4.94 3.66 -37.43
C ILE A 107 -5.88 2.47 -37.61
N THR A 108 -6.20 2.12 -38.87
CA THR A 108 -7.05 0.96 -39.19
C THR A 108 -6.30 -0.36 -39.01
N ALA A 109 -6.98 -1.49 -39.14
CA ALA A 109 -6.35 -2.80 -39.07
C ALA A 109 -5.34 -2.99 -40.22
N GLU A 110 -5.72 -2.58 -41.43
CA GLU A 110 -4.87 -2.66 -42.64
C GLU A 110 -3.63 -1.77 -42.50
N ASP A 111 -3.78 -0.56 -41.94
CA ASP A 111 -2.65 0.33 -41.67
C ASP A 111 -1.64 -0.32 -40.69
N LYS A 112 -2.13 -1.04 -39.67
CA LYS A 112 -1.26 -1.74 -38.70
C LYS A 112 -0.52 -2.88 -39.35
N GLU A 113 -1.21 -3.68 -40.15
CA GLU A 113 -0.63 -4.82 -40.86
C GLU A 113 0.46 -4.36 -41.83
N LYS A 114 0.18 -3.34 -42.65
CA LYS A 114 1.17 -2.75 -43.57
C LYS A 114 2.40 -2.24 -42.81
N ARG A 115 2.20 -1.53 -41.71
CA ARG A 115 3.32 -1.02 -40.88
C ARG A 115 4.14 -2.15 -40.29
N PHE A 116 3.50 -3.22 -39.82
CA PHE A 116 4.20 -4.39 -39.29
C PHE A 116 5.05 -5.06 -40.37
N SER A 117 4.47 -5.33 -41.55
CA SER A 117 5.18 -5.95 -42.67
C SER A 117 6.37 -5.11 -43.14
N ILE A 118 6.20 -3.79 -43.25
CA ILE A 118 7.29 -2.86 -43.61
C ILE A 118 8.37 -2.83 -42.52
N SER A 119 7.99 -2.79 -41.24
CA SER A 119 8.95 -2.81 -40.13
C SER A 119 9.76 -4.09 -40.12
N LEU A 120 9.12 -5.24 -40.38
CA LEU A 120 9.75 -6.55 -40.39
C LEU A 120 10.69 -6.73 -41.59
N SER A 121 10.29 -6.26 -42.78
CA SER A 121 11.16 -6.32 -43.95
C SER A 121 12.40 -5.45 -43.79
N LEU A 122 12.23 -4.23 -43.26
CA LEU A 122 13.34 -3.31 -43.00
C LEU A 122 14.31 -3.87 -41.96
N SER A 123 13.82 -4.49 -40.87
CA SER A 123 14.70 -5.10 -39.87
C SER A 123 15.53 -6.24 -40.46
N LEU A 124 14.89 -7.14 -41.21
CA LEU A 124 15.59 -8.28 -41.83
C LEU A 124 16.60 -7.84 -42.91
N SER A 125 16.28 -6.79 -43.68
CA SER A 125 17.22 -6.24 -44.67
C SER A 125 18.39 -5.50 -44.03
N LEU A 126 18.20 -4.84 -42.88
CA LEU A 126 19.28 -4.23 -42.10
C LEU A 126 20.20 -5.28 -41.48
N ASP A 127 19.64 -6.39 -40.99
CA ASP A 127 20.43 -7.51 -40.45
C ASP A 127 21.32 -8.16 -41.52
N PHE A 128 20.85 -8.21 -42.78
CA PHE A 128 21.63 -8.72 -43.91
C PHE A 128 22.73 -7.76 -44.39
N LEU A 129 22.65 -6.47 -44.05
CA LEU A 129 23.61 -5.45 -44.48
C LEU A 129 24.71 -5.19 -43.44
N ILE A 130 24.56 -5.76 -42.23
CA ILE A 130 25.51 -5.63 -41.10
C ILE A 130 26.37 -6.91 -40.95
N HIS A 131 26.23 -7.89 -41.86
CA HIS A 131 27.10 -9.06 -42.01
C HIS A 131 27.70 -9.11 -43.42
#